data_AF-A0A2Z6RDF4-F1
#
_entry.id   AF-A0A2Z6RDF4-F1
#
_cell.length_a   1.000
_cell.length_b   1.000
_cell.length_c   1.000
_cell.angle_alpha   90.00
_cell.angle_beta   90.00
_cell.angle_gamma   90.00
#
_symmetry.space_group_name_H-M   'P 1'
#
loop_
_entity.id
_entity.type
_entity.pdbx_description
1 polymer ?
#
loop_
_entity_poly.entity_id
_entity_poly.type
_entity_poly.pdbx_seq_one_letter_code
_entity_poly.pdbx_strand_id
1 'polypeptide(L)'
;MPAEYDTDDIYTSESLTQEDSPNDEDNDFSDNFENYSHPMFDIPDISDTPDISELPTDELIKGILIWIMKFRSSHNIPNTAIEELIQFIKIILKVCKNINYESFPNSLYMLRKKLELFDRFTQFAAC
;
A
#
# COMPACT_ATOMS: atom_id res chain seq x y z
N MET A 1 -11.96 -27.07 -49.97
CA MET A 1 -11.40 -25.76 -50.31
C MET A 1 -10.97 -25.11 -49.01
N PRO A 2 -9.70 -25.23 -48.59
CA PRO A 2 -9.17 -24.53 -47.42
C PRO A 2 -8.51 -23.21 -47.84
N ALA A 3 -8.80 -22.12 -47.13
CA ALA A 3 -8.09 -20.86 -47.27
C ALA A 3 -6.91 -20.86 -46.30
N GLU A 4 -5.69 -20.88 -46.83
CA GLU A 4 -4.47 -20.50 -46.12
C GLU A 4 -4.44 -18.96 -46.01
N TYR A 5 -4.21 -18.45 -44.81
CA TYR A 5 -3.81 -17.07 -44.58
C TYR A 5 -2.43 -17.12 -43.95
N ASP A 6 -1.44 -16.70 -44.74
CA ASP A 6 -0.07 -16.45 -44.37
C ASP A 6 0.18 -14.95 -44.49
N THR A 7 0.54 -14.29 -43.40
CA THR A 7 1.00 -12.89 -43.41
C THR A 7 1.91 -12.68 -42.20
N ASP A 8 3.10 -13.27 -42.28
CA ASP A 8 4.27 -12.70 -41.64
C ASP A 8 4.71 -11.45 -42.43
N ASP A 9 4.93 -10.32 -41.75
CA ASP A 9 6.20 -9.58 -41.80
C ASP A 9 6.10 -8.21 -41.11
N ILE A 10 6.92 -8.10 -40.07
CA ILE A 10 7.25 -6.93 -39.26
C ILE A 10 8.40 -6.18 -39.94
N TYR A 11 8.33 -4.85 -40.12
CA TYR A 11 9.51 -3.95 -40.21
C TYR A 11 9.08 -2.50 -39.86
N THR A 12 9.38 -1.98 -38.66
CA THR A 12 10.58 -1.20 -38.27
C THR A 12 10.51 0.30 -38.65
N SER A 13 10.03 1.11 -37.69
CA SER A 13 10.66 2.28 -37.05
C SER A 13 11.31 3.43 -37.88
N GLU A 14 10.79 4.66 -37.65
CA GLU A 14 11.47 6.00 -37.53
C GLU A 14 12.23 6.55 -38.78
N SER A 15 12.25 7.83 -39.17
CA SER A 15 12.23 9.11 -38.44
C SER A 15 12.30 10.30 -39.45
N LEU A 16 12.19 11.53 -38.91
CA LEU A 16 12.64 12.85 -39.39
C LEU A 16 11.72 13.59 -40.38
N THR A 17 11.40 14.89 -40.28
CA THR A 17 11.80 16.02 -39.41
C THR A 17 10.90 17.18 -39.86
N GLN A 18 10.33 17.96 -38.95
CA GLN A 18 10.00 19.35 -39.26
C GLN A 18 10.48 20.21 -38.09
N GLU A 19 11.70 20.72 -38.26
CA GLU A 19 12.18 21.87 -37.52
C GLU A 19 11.35 23.09 -37.92
N ASP A 20 10.78 23.78 -36.94
CA ASP A 20 10.60 25.22 -36.99
C ASP A 20 10.60 25.71 -35.53
N SER A 21 11.75 26.25 -35.14
CA SER A 21 11.89 27.18 -34.02
C SER A 21 12.60 28.39 -34.63
N PRO A 22 12.21 29.64 -34.35
CA PRO A 22 12.20 30.15 -32.98
C PRO A 22 11.09 31.15 -32.66
N ASN A 23 10.55 31.08 -31.43
CA ASN A 23 10.18 32.31 -30.74
C ASN A 23 10.41 32.12 -29.24
N ASP A 24 11.55 32.64 -28.79
CA ASP A 24 11.83 32.93 -27.39
C ASP A 24 10.88 34.05 -26.94
N GLU A 25 9.70 33.67 -26.47
CA GLU A 25 8.81 34.56 -25.73
C GLU A 25 8.53 33.92 -24.37
N ASP A 26 9.30 34.38 -23.39
CA ASP A 26 8.98 34.46 -21.96
C ASP A 26 7.98 33.41 -21.46
N ASN A 27 8.46 32.18 -21.41
CA ASN A 27 7.76 31.16 -20.66
C ASN A 27 8.11 31.27 -19.18
N ASP A 28 7.69 32.38 -18.57
CA ASP A 28 7.51 32.49 -17.12
C ASP A 28 6.29 31.64 -16.73
N PHE A 29 6.35 30.33 -17.01
CA PHE A 29 5.62 29.36 -16.21
C PHE A 29 6.27 29.39 -14.83
N SER A 30 5.97 30.44 -14.06
CA SER A 30 6.21 30.47 -12.64
C SER A 30 5.69 29.13 -12.13
N ASP A 31 6.54 28.35 -11.47
CA ASP A 31 6.20 27.12 -10.74
C ASP A 31 5.16 27.46 -9.65
N ASN A 32 3.92 27.72 -10.08
CA ASN A 32 2.77 28.08 -9.27
C ASN A 32 1.95 26.85 -8.90
N PHE A 33 2.49 25.66 -9.14
CA PHE A 33 1.92 24.42 -8.64
C PHE A 33 2.05 24.38 -7.12
N GLU A 34 0.93 24.09 -6.46
CA GLU A 34 0.91 23.75 -5.05
C GLU A 34 1.84 22.56 -4.80
N ASN A 35 2.68 22.68 -3.76
CA ASN A 35 3.58 21.61 -3.38
C ASN A 35 2.78 20.45 -2.78
N TYR A 36 2.44 19.47 -3.62
CA TYR A 36 1.81 18.20 -3.22
C TYR A 36 2.80 17.18 -2.66
N SER A 37 4.05 17.57 -2.36
CA SER A 37 4.98 16.67 -1.68
C SER A 37 4.39 16.29 -0.34
N HIS A 38 4.36 14.98 -0.08
CA HIS A 38 3.98 14.49 1.23
C HIS A 38 4.92 15.07 2.30
N PRO A 39 4.42 15.35 3.51
CA PRO A 39 5.29 15.71 4.62
C PRO A 39 6.36 14.62 4.77
N MET A 40 7.58 15.03 5.05
CA MET A 40 8.67 14.10 5.36
C MET A 40 8.21 13.23 6.53
N PHE A 41 8.05 11.93 6.29
CA PHE A 41 7.81 11.00 7.38
C PHE A 41 9.16 10.76 8.05
N ASP A 42 9.30 11.18 9.31
CA ASP A 42 10.43 10.76 10.12
C ASP A 42 10.39 9.24 10.21
N ILE A 43 11.34 8.59 9.53
CA ILE A 43 11.54 7.16 9.70
C ILE A 43 12.08 7.00 11.12
N PRO A 44 11.38 6.28 12.02
CA PRO A 44 11.87 6.05 13.37
C PRO A 44 13.28 5.45 13.31
N ASP A 45 14.18 5.90 14.20
CA ASP A 45 15.51 5.32 14.31
C ASP A 45 15.37 3.83 14.64
N ILE A 46 15.70 2.99 13.66
CA ILE A 46 15.59 1.54 13.74
C ILE A 46 16.80 0.90 14.43
N SER A 47 17.81 1.69 14.82
CA SER A 47 19.02 1.15 15.48
C SER A 47 18.73 0.49 16.83
N ASP A 48 17.69 0.94 17.55
CA ASP A 48 17.21 0.34 18.81
C ASP A 48 16.10 -0.70 18.58
N THR A 49 15.70 -0.98 17.34
CA THR A 49 14.71 -2.02 17.08
C THR A 49 15.36 -3.39 17.25
N PRO A 50 14.79 -4.28 18.09
CA PRO A 50 15.33 -5.62 18.26
C PRO A 50 15.40 -6.30 16.90
N ASP A 51 16.44 -7.11 16.67
CA ASP A 51 16.56 -7.85 15.42
C ASP A 51 15.27 -8.65 15.21
N ILE A 52 14.55 -8.27 14.16
CA ILE A 52 13.25 -8.82 13.78
C ILE A 52 13.37 -10.34 13.54
N SER A 53 14.59 -10.83 13.28
CA SER A 53 14.91 -12.23 13.13
C SER A 53 14.80 -13.04 14.44
N GLU A 54 14.92 -12.38 15.61
CA GLU A 54 14.90 -13.01 16.93
C GLU A 54 13.53 -12.91 17.63
N LEU A 55 12.64 -12.04 17.16
CA LEU A 55 11.35 -11.84 17.82
C LEU A 55 10.42 -13.04 17.52
N PRO A 56 9.76 -13.63 18.54
CA PRO A 56 8.79 -14.68 18.30
C PRO A 56 7.70 -14.16 17.34
N THR A 57 7.37 -14.99 16.35
CA THR A 57 6.44 -14.65 15.25
C THR A 57 5.14 -14.01 15.73
N ASP A 58 4.62 -14.47 16.88
CA ASP A 58 3.38 -13.97 17.47
C ASP A 58 3.48 -12.53 17.97
N GLU A 59 4.63 -12.13 18.52
CA GLU A 59 4.87 -10.75 18.96
C GLU A 59 5.01 -9.80 17.76
N LEU A 60 5.67 -10.24 16.69
CA LEU A 60 5.74 -9.48 15.44
C LEU A 60 4.35 -9.22 14.87
N ILE A 61 3.55 -10.28 14.76
CA ILE A 61 2.18 -10.19 14.27
C ILE A 61 1.39 -9.24 15.16
N LYS A 62 1.46 -9.39 16.49
CA LYS A 62 0.77 -8.49 17.43
C LYS A 62 1.21 -7.03 17.26
N GLY A 63 2.50 -6.77 17.07
CA GLY A 63 3.05 -5.44 16.81
C GLY A 63 2.48 -4.82 15.54
N ILE A 64 2.44 -5.58 14.44
CA ILE A 64 1.83 -5.15 13.17
C ILE A 64 0.35 -4.81 13.37
N LEU A 65 -0.43 -5.65 14.08
CA LEU A 65 -1.85 -5.40 14.31
C LEU A 65 -2.09 -4.11 15.12
N ILE A 66 -1.28 -3.88 16.16
CA ILE A 66 -1.34 -2.65 16.97
C ILE A 66 -1.01 -1.44 16.11
N TRP A 67 0.02 -1.55 15.26
CA TRP A 67 0.42 -0.47 14.36
C TRP A 67 -0.70 -0.13 13.37
N ILE A 68 -1.36 -1.13 12.75
CA ILE A 68 -2.51 -0.90 11.84
C ILE A 68 -3.64 -0.15 12.57
N MET A 69 -3.96 -0.53 13.81
CA MET A 69 -5.02 0.15 14.57
C MET A 69 -4.65 1.58 14.95
N LYS A 70 -3.39 1.83 15.31
CA LYS A 70 -2.88 3.18 15.56
C LYS A 70 -2.92 4.02 14.28
N PHE A 71 -2.39 3.49 13.18
CA PHE A 71 -2.38 4.14 11.87
C PHE A 71 -3.78 4.53 11.41
N ARG A 72 -4.75 3.61 11.52
CA ARG A 72 -6.16 3.90 11.23
C ARG A 72 -6.70 5.07 12.05
N SER A 73 -6.40 5.08 13.35
CA SER A 73 -6.93 6.08 14.29
C SER A 73 -6.27 7.44 14.13
N SER A 74 -4.96 7.48 13.86
CA SER A 74 -4.18 8.71 13.69
C SER A 74 -4.48 9.43 12.38
N HIS A 75 -4.88 8.70 11.32
CA HIS A 75 -5.11 9.27 10.00
C HIS A 75 -6.59 9.18 9.55
N ASN A 76 -7.50 8.83 10.45
CA ASN A 76 -8.95 8.69 10.18
C ASN A 76 -9.24 7.81 8.94
N ILE A 77 -8.47 6.72 8.76
CA ILE A 77 -8.57 5.86 7.58
C ILE A 77 -9.90 5.08 7.60
N PRO A 78 -10.64 5.03 6.47
CA PRO A 78 -11.89 4.26 6.40
C PRO A 78 -11.65 2.76 6.57
N ASN A 79 -12.64 2.05 7.12
CA ASN A 79 -12.52 0.62 7.38
C ASN A 79 -12.18 -0.17 6.10
N THR A 80 -12.78 0.19 4.97
CA THR A 80 -12.53 -0.46 3.68
C THR A 80 -11.04 -0.44 3.30
N ALA A 81 -10.37 0.70 3.45
CA ALA A 81 -8.94 0.79 3.15
C ALA A 81 -8.09 -0.04 4.12
N ILE A 82 -8.53 -0.17 5.38
CA ILE A 82 -7.86 -1.02 6.36
C ILE A 82 -8.06 -2.51 6.08
N GLU A 83 -9.24 -2.91 5.58
CA GLU A 83 -9.47 -4.29 5.11
C GLU A 83 -8.50 -4.65 3.98
N GLU A 84 -8.34 -3.77 2.99
CA GLU A 84 -7.37 -3.95 1.90
C GLU A 84 -5.92 -3.99 2.43
N LEU A 85 -5.56 -3.12 3.36
CA LEU A 85 -4.23 -3.11 3.99
C LEU A 85 -3.94 -4.42 4.74
N ILE A 86 -4.92 -4.97 5.45
CA ILE A 86 -4.79 -6.26 6.14
C ILE A 86 -4.50 -7.37 5.13
N GLN A 87 -5.21 -7.40 4.01
CA GLN A 87 -4.98 -8.38 2.95
C GLN A 87 -3.59 -8.21 2.32
N PHE A 88 -3.20 -6.98 2.00
CA PHE A 88 -1.89 -6.67 1.44
C PHE A 88 -0.74 -7.13 2.35
N ILE A 89 -0.82 -6.83 3.63
CA ILE A 89 0.18 -7.26 4.62
C ILE A 89 0.21 -8.79 4.70
N LYS A 90 -0.95 -9.47 4.70
CA LYS A 90 -0.99 -10.94 4.72
C LYS A 90 -0.27 -11.56 3.52
N ILE A 91 -0.40 -10.94 2.34
CA ILE A 91 0.34 -11.36 1.13
C ILE A 91 1.85 -11.20 1.34
N ILE A 92 2.30 -10.07 1.89
CA ILE A 92 3.72 -9.85 2.21
C ILE A 92 4.23 -10.92 3.19
N LEU A 93 3.49 -11.18 4.27
CA LEU A 93 3.88 -12.18 5.26
C LEU A 93 3.95 -13.59 4.69
N LYS A 94 3.13 -13.94 3.69
CA LYS A 94 3.20 -15.22 3.00
C LYS A 94 4.53 -15.42 2.24
N VAL A 95 5.16 -14.34 1.80
CA VAL A 95 6.47 -14.38 1.13
C VAL A 95 7.61 -14.58 2.15
N CYS A 96 7.40 -14.21 3.41
CA CYS A 96 8.38 -14.37 4.49
C CYS A 96 8.42 -15.83 4.98
N LYS A 97 9.56 -16.52 4.79
CA LYS A 97 9.72 -17.96 5.13
C LYS A 97 9.62 -18.29 6.62
N ASN A 98 9.84 -17.32 7.50
CA ASN A 98 9.95 -17.53 8.95
C ASN A 98 8.73 -17.00 9.74
N ILE A 99 7.64 -16.64 9.04
CA ILE A 99 6.44 -16.08 9.67
C ILE A 99 5.24 -16.99 9.39
N ASN A 100 4.57 -17.43 10.44
CA ASN A 100 3.28 -18.11 10.37
C ASN A 100 2.16 -17.12 10.02
N TYR A 101 2.07 -16.79 8.73
CA TYR A 101 1.06 -15.87 8.19
C TYR A 101 -0.39 -16.37 8.34
N GLU A 102 -0.61 -17.68 8.55
CA GLU A 102 -1.95 -18.23 8.74
C GLU A 102 -2.62 -17.70 10.01
N SER A 103 -1.81 -17.37 11.01
CA SER A 103 -2.31 -16.73 12.24
C SER A 103 -2.71 -15.27 12.02
N PHE A 104 -2.30 -14.63 10.91
CA PHE A 104 -2.63 -13.24 10.60
C PHE A 104 -4.11 -13.11 10.18
N PRO A 105 -4.85 -12.12 10.71
CA PRO A 105 -6.27 -11.95 10.43
C PRO A 105 -6.54 -11.68 8.95
N ASN A 106 -7.71 -12.15 8.47
CA ASN A 106 -8.17 -11.88 7.11
C ASN A 106 -9.08 -10.65 7.02
N SER A 107 -9.49 -10.10 8.16
CA SER A 107 -10.38 -8.95 8.20
C SER A 107 -10.17 -8.08 9.43
N LEU A 108 -10.65 -6.85 9.38
CA LEU A 108 -10.62 -5.90 10.50
C LEU A 108 -11.38 -6.45 11.71
N TYR A 109 -12.44 -7.22 11.49
CA TYR A 109 -13.15 -7.91 12.57
C TYR A 109 -12.25 -8.91 13.30
N MET A 110 -11.58 -9.80 12.55
CA MET A 110 -10.66 -10.79 13.14
C MET A 110 -9.48 -10.12 13.83
N LEU A 111 -8.97 -9.02 13.26
CA LEU A 111 -7.92 -8.21 13.87
C LEU A 111 -8.37 -7.68 15.24
N ARG A 112 -9.53 -7.02 15.30
CA ARG A 112 -10.09 -6.48 16.56
C ARG A 112 -10.29 -7.58 17.60
N LYS A 113 -10.85 -8.73 17.17
CA LYS A 113 -11.00 -9.91 18.03
C LYS A 113 -9.66 -10.41 18.58
N LYS A 114 -8.62 -10.47 17.75
CA LYS A 114 -7.27 -10.94 18.15
C LYS A 114 -6.56 -9.98 19.10
N LEU A 115 -6.88 -8.69 19.03
CA LEU A 115 -6.40 -7.68 19.99
C LEU A 115 -7.32 -7.52 21.21
N GLU A 116 -8.38 -8.31 21.32
CA GLU A 116 -9.41 -8.20 22.37
C GLU A 116 -10.08 -6.80 22.42
N LEU A 117 -10.06 -6.09 21.28
CA LEU A 117 -10.67 -4.78 21.07
C LEU A 117 -12.12 -4.98 20.62
N PHE A 118 -12.94 -5.57 21.46
CA PHE A 118 -14.38 -5.56 21.24
C PHE A 118 -14.94 -4.18 21.57
N ASP A 119 -15.53 -3.53 20.57
CA ASP A 119 -16.38 -2.36 20.79
C ASP A 119 -17.49 -2.76 21.76
N ARG A 120 -17.59 -2.09 22.90
CA ARG A 120 -18.71 -2.26 23.85
C ARG A 120 -20.02 -1.69 23.32
N PHE A 121 -20.11 -1.41 22.02
CA PHE A 121 -21.30 -0.86 21.41
C PHE A 121 -22.20 -1.99 20.98
N THR A 122 -23.07 -2.41 21.90
CA THR A 122 -24.51 -2.54 21.64
C THR A 122 -25.20 -2.83 22.97
N GLN A 123 -25.28 -1.83 23.84
CA GLN A 123 -26.39 -1.78 24.78
C GLN A 123 -27.57 -1.22 23.99
N PHE A 124 -28.32 -2.10 23.33
CA PHE A 124 -29.61 -1.71 22.78
C PHE A 124 -30.49 -1.34 23.97
N ALA A 125 -30.86 -0.06 24.08
CA ALA A 125 -31.96 0.31 24.94
C ALA A 125 -33.22 -0.34 24.36
N ALA A 126 -33.77 -1.33 25.05
CA ALA A 126 -35.12 -1.78 24.78
C ALA A 126 -36.06 -0.63 25.18
N CYS A 127 -36.83 -0.11 24.23
CA CYS A 127 -37.95 0.80 24.50
C CYS A 127 -39.14 0.02 25.05
#